data_AF-A0A4D6L802-F1
#
_entry.id   AF-A0A4D6L802-F1
#
_cell.length_a   1.000
_cell.length_b   1.000
_cell.length_c   1.000
_cell.angle_alpha   90.00
_cell.angle_beta   90.00
_cell.angle_gamma   90.00
#
_symmetry.space_group_name_H-M   'P 1'
#
loop_
_entity.id
_entity.type
_entity.pdbx_description
1 polymer ?
#
loop_
_entity_poly.entity_id
_entity_poly.type
_entity_poly.pdbx_seq_one_letter_code
_entity_poly.pdbx_strand_id
1 'polypeptide(L)'
;MGGKSSKVCERRHVSSYGSAGSSSSWDTYGYPQTPNTYPQQNNYHTPLHNRAPTLPFHDYSQPKRRLDRRYSRIADDYNSLDEVTSALSHAGLESSNLIVGIDFTKSNEWTGKRSFNRKSLHHIGSDHNPYEQAISIIGKTLSAFDEDNLIPCFGFGDASTHDQDVFSFHSDERFCNGFEEVLSRYRDIVPGLRLAGPTSFAPIIEMAMTIVEQSGGQYHVLLIIADGQVTRSVDTQHGQLSPQEQKTIDAIVKASEYPLSIVLVGVGDGPWEMMREFDDNIPARAFDNFQFVNFTEIMSRSVDSRRKETDFALSALMEIPSQYKATIDLGILGARRGHSPDRVPLPPPHYERTSSSSATSFRPNSSQQSAPTYSDFDNVNMASSSGGLYDNKVCPICLTNGKDMAFGCGHQTCCECGENLEFCPICRSTITTRIKLY
;
A
#
# COMPACT_ATOMS: atom_id res chain seq x y z
N MET A 1 -3.37 60.06 -24.20
CA MET A 1 -3.89 59.33 -25.39
C MET A 1 -3.88 57.85 -25.03
N GLY A 2 -4.95 57.29 -24.46
CA GLY A 2 -6.13 56.75 -25.15
C GLY A 2 -5.82 55.36 -25.72
N GLY A 3 -6.41 54.22 -25.34
CA GLY A 3 -7.39 53.89 -24.30
C GLY A 3 -7.97 52.48 -24.53
N LYS A 4 -8.38 51.82 -23.42
CA LYS A 4 -9.48 50.82 -23.24
C LYS A 4 -9.29 49.41 -23.87
N SER A 5 -9.73 48.30 -23.27
CA SER A 5 -10.81 48.12 -22.28
C SER A 5 -10.67 46.84 -21.43
N SER A 6 -10.92 46.97 -20.13
CA SER A 6 -11.20 45.89 -19.17
C SER A 6 -12.71 45.70 -19.03
N LYS A 7 -13.19 44.50 -18.66
CA LYS A 7 -14.55 44.29 -18.13
C LYS A 7 -14.53 43.40 -16.89
N VAL A 8 -14.89 44.03 -15.77
CA VAL A 8 -15.35 43.47 -14.49
C VAL A 8 -16.87 43.35 -14.56
N CYS A 9 -17.49 42.40 -13.86
CA CYS A 9 -18.89 42.53 -13.44
C CYS A 9 -19.12 41.97 -12.04
N GLU A 10 -19.68 42.83 -11.18
CA GLU A 10 -19.94 42.65 -9.75
C GLU A 10 -21.27 41.95 -9.45
N ARG A 11 -21.32 41.42 -8.22
CA ARG A 11 -22.51 41.03 -7.45
C ARG A 11 -23.49 42.19 -7.27
N ARG A 12 -24.79 41.89 -7.24
CA ARG A 12 -25.77 42.65 -6.45
C ARG A 12 -26.77 41.73 -5.74
N HIS A 13 -26.83 41.90 -4.42
CA HIS A 13 -27.92 41.60 -3.50
C HIS A 13 -28.96 42.73 -3.59
N VAL A 14 -30.27 42.44 -3.55
CA VAL A 14 -31.28 43.20 -2.78
C VAL A 14 -32.44 42.28 -2.40
N SER A 15 -32.85 42.39 -1.13
CA SER A 15 -33.93 41.76 -0.35
C SER A 15 -35.34 42.31 -0.63
N SER A 16 -36.41 41.58 -0.29
CA SER A 16 -37.25 41.83 0.92
C SER A 16 -38.65 41.17 0.90
N TYR A 17 -39.11 40.70 2.08
CA TYR A 17 -40.48 40.49 2.64
C TYR A 17 -41.57 39.78 1.79
N GLY A 18 -42.45 38.89 2.27
CA GLY A 18 -42.81 38.38 3.60
C GLY A 18 -44.16 37.64 3.52
N SER A 19 -44.42 36.75 4.49
CA SER A 19 -45.72 36.26 4.98
C SER A 19 -46.55 35.19 4.23
N ALA A 20 -46.60 34.01 4.89
CA ALA A 20 -47.77 33.24 5.36
C ALA A 20 -48.86 32.71 4.39
N GLY A 21 -49.22 31.43 4.56
CA GLY A 21 -50.56 30.93 4.18
C GLY A 21 -50.67 29.45 3.79
N SER A 22 -50.96 28.60 4.78
CA SER A 22 -51.75 27.35 4.80
C SER A 22 -52.53 26.87 3.55
N SER A 23 -52.64 25.52 3.45
CA SER A 23 -53.73 24.66 2.90
C SER A 23 -53.95 24.64 1.37
N SER A 24 -54.48 23.61 0.70
CA SER A 24 -54.66 22.16 0.86
C SER A 24 -55.38 21.70 -0.43
N SER A 25 -55.00 20.54 -0.99
CA SER A 25 -55.84 19.63 -1.79
C SER A 25 -56.33 20.03 -3.19
N TRP A 26 -56.98 19.05 -3.85
CA TRP A 26 -57.54 18.92 -5.22
C TRP A 26 -56.57 18.25 -6.23
N ASP A 27 -56.63 16.92 -6.43
CA ASP A 27 -57.57 16.15 -7.29
C ASP A 27 -57.39 16.46 -8.80
N THR A 28 -57.55 15.59 -9.79
CA THR A 28 -57.75 14.15 -9.98
C THR A 28 -57.87 13.97 -11.52
N TYR A 29 -57.36 12.89 -12.11
CA TYR A 29 -57.81 12.30 -13.39
C TYR A 29 -57.46 10.80 -13.29
N GLY A 30 -58.34 9.79 -13.30
CA GLY A 30 -59.76 9.68 -13.63
C GLY A 30 -59.93 8.93 -14.96
N TYR A 31 -60.20 7.61 -14.94
CA TYR A 31 -61.03 6.78 -15.86
C TYR A 31 -60.87 5.25 -15.58
N PRO A 32 -61.85 4.36 -15.87
CA PRO A 32 -63.08 4.08 -15.11
C PRO A 32 -63.24 2.60 -14.62
N GLN A 33 -64.26 2.39 -13.76
CA GLN A 33 -64.71 1.13 -13.12
C GLN A 33 -65.66 0.29 -14.03
N THR A 34 -65.86 -1.04 -13.86
CA THR A 34 -66.74 -1.77 -12.90
C THR A 34 -66.90 -3.25 -13.40
N PRO A 35 -67.69 -4.16 -12.78
CA PRO A 35 -67.55 -4.81 -11.46
C PRO A 35 -67.75 -6.36 -11.52
N ASN A 36 -67.51 -7.11 -10.43
CA ASN A 36 -68.49 -8.11 -9.95
C ASN A 36 -68.09 -8.87 -8.67
N THR A 37 -68.97 -8.72 -7.66
CA THR A 37 -69.53 -9.72 -6.73
C THR A 37 -68.65 -10.52 -5.74
N TYR A 38 -68.89 -10.26 -4.44
CA TYR A 38 -68.71 -11.18 -3.31
C TYR A 38 -69.86 -12.22 -3.24
N PRO A 39 -69.69 -13.34 -2.51
CA PRO A 39 -70.24 -13.37 -1.14
C PRO A 39 -69.37 -14.09 -0.08
N GLN A 40 -69.69 -13.78 1.18
CA GLN A 40 -69.14 -14.31 2.43
C GLN A 40 -69.46 -15.80 2.71
N GLN A 41 -68.65 -16.39 3.62
CA GLN A 41 -69.02 -17.19 4.82
C GLN A 41 -68.23 -18.51 4.95
N ASN A 42 -67.44 -18.66 6.03
CA ASN A 42 -67.81 -19.52 7.16
C ASN A 42 -66.68 -19.63 8.21
N ASN A 43 -67.05 -19.35 9.46
CA ASN A 43 -66.30 -19.72 10.65
C ASN A 43 -66.53 -21.20 10.96
N TYR A 44 -65.46 -21.97 11.11
CA TYR A 44 -65.48 -23.26 11.83
C TYR A 44 -64.42 -23.24 12.93
N HIS A 45 -64.87 -23.47 14.16
CA HIS A 45 -64.06 -23.77 15.34
C HIS A 45 -63.87 -25.28 15.48
N THR A 46 -62.66 -25.73 15.86
CA THR A 46 -62.30 -26.85 16.79
C THR A 46 -60.82 -27.27 16.55
N PRO A 47 -60.15 -28.02 17.44
CA PRO A 47 -59.84 -27.80 18.85
C PRO A 47 -58.31 -27.87 19.15
N LEU A 48 -57.93 -27.56 20.40
CA LEU A 48 -56.56 -27.55 20.94
C LEU A 48 -55.74 -28.84 20.68
N HIS A 49 -54.50 -28.67 20.20
CA HIS A 49 -53.38 -29.55 20.52
C HIS A 49 -52.13 -28.74 20.92
N ASN A 50 -51.44 -29.25 21.94
CA ASN A 50 -50.33 -28.63 22.64
C ASN A 50 -49.02 -28.54 21.81
N ARG A 51 -48.45 -27.33 21.82
CA ARG A 51 -47.02 -26.93 21.90
C ARG A 51 -45.93 -27.72 21.15
N ALA A 52 -45.17 -26.98 20.33
CA ALA A 52 -43.71 -26.97 20.38
C ALA A 52 -43.23 -25.53 20.67
N PRO A 53 -42.19 -25.28 21.50
CA PRO A 53 -41.71 -23.92 21.76
C PRO A 53 -40.94 -23.39 20.55
N THR A 54 -41.35 -22.23 20.04
CA THR A 54 -40.55 -21.40 19.14
C THR A 54 -39.37 -20.79 19.89
N LEU A 55 -38.15 -21.06 19.44
CA LEU A 55 -36.95 -20.36 19.87
C LEU A 55 -37.05 -18.88 19.47
N PRO A 56 -36.59 -17.92 20.31
CA PRO A 56 -36.59 -16.52 19.93
C PRO A 56 -35.62 -16.29 18.78
N PHE A 57 -36.12 -15.65 17.73
CA PHE A 57 -35.32 -15.08 16.67
C PHE A 57 -34.44 -13.97 17.29
N HIS A 58 -33.16 -14.26 17.52
CA HIS A 58 -32.20 -13.24 17.93
C HIS A 58 -31.83 -12.41 16.70
N ASP A 59 -32.32 -11.16 16.71
CA ASP A 59 -31.82 -10.10 15.85
C ASP A 59 -30.33 -9.87 16.17
N TYR A 60 -29.45 -10.30 15.26
CA TYR A 60 -28.01 -10.03 15.34
C TYR A 60 -27.74 -8.57 14.93
N SER A 61 -28.31 -7.62 15.67
CA SER A 61 -27.73 -6.28 15.71
C SER A 61 -26.51 -6.36 16.62
N GLN A 62 -25.32 -6.61 16.03
CA GLN A 62 -24.06 -6.40 16.75
C GLN A 62 -24.09 -4.99 17.34
N PRO A 63 -23.83 -4.82 18.66
CA PRO A 63 -23.74 -3.49 19.22
C PRO A 63 -22.55 -2.81 18.55
N LYS A 64 -22.81 -1.72 17.79
CA LYS A 64 -21.77 -0.80 17.34
C LYS A 64 -21.05 -0.30 18.59
N ARG A 65 -19.92 -0.94 18.94
CA ARG A 65 -19.03 -0.47 20.01
C ARG A 65 -18.65 0.94 19.62
N ARG A 66 -19.17 1.94 20.33
CA ARG A 66 -18.75 3.32 20.14
C ARG A 66 -17.28 3.36 20.50
N LEU A 67 -16.44 3.68 19.51
CA LEU A 67 -15.06 4.09 19.70
C LEU A 67 -14.95 4.97 20.94
N ASP A 68 -14.11 4.57 21.90
CA ASP A 68 -13.73 5.49 22.97
C ASP A 68 -13.02 6.66 22.29
N ARG A 69 -13.53 7.88 22.48
CA ARG A 69 -13.00 9.11 21.89
C ARG A 69 -11.51 9.32 22.18
N ARG A 70 -10.99 8.67 23.22
CA ARG A 70 -9.57 8.72 23.59
C ARG A 70 -8.65 7.95 22.64
N TYR A 71 -9.18 6.99 21.89
CA TYR A 71 -8.41 6.15 20.97
C TYR A 71 -8.78 6.34 19.51
N SER A 72 -9.60 7.35 19.17
CA SER A 72 -9.95 7.65 17.78
C SER A 72 -8.80 8.31 17.02
N ARG A 73 -8.02 9.12 17.75
CA ARG A 73 -6.82 9.83 17.28
C ARG A 73 -5.87 9.96 18.45
N ILE A 74 -4.65 9.45 18.33
CA ILE A 74 -3.61 9.60 19.36
C ILE A 74 -2.81 10.88 19.05
N ALA A 75 -2.34 11.57 20.10
CA ALA A 75 -1.59 12.81 19.97
C ALA A 75 -0.11 12.59 20.24
N ASP A 76 0.72 13.48 19.71
CA ASP A 76 2.16 13.51 19.95
C ASP A 76 2.46 14.01 21.38
N ASP A 77 2.42 13.11 22.36
CA ASP A 77 2.51 13.45 23.78
C ASP A 77 3.94 13.37 24.37
N TYR A 78 4.94 12.90 23.61
CA TYR A 78 6.29 12.64 24.11
C TYR A 78 7.37 13.52 23.47
N ASN A 79 8.34 13.96 24.27
CA ASN A 79 9.44 14.82 23.83
C ASN A 79 10.81 14.11 23.82
N SER A 80 10.89 12.86 24.30
CA SER A 80 12.12 12.08 24.31
C SER A 80 11.87 10.57 24.30
N LEU A 81 12.87 9.80 23.87
CA LEU A 81 12.83 8.32 23.93
C LEU A 81 12.70 7.79 25.36
N ASP A 82 13.27 8.50 26.35
CA ASP A 82 13.17 8.09 27.76
C ASP A 82 11.75 8.20 28.28
N GLU A 83 11.00 9.24 27.87
CA GLU A 83 9.58 9.40 28.20
C GLU A 83 8.74 8.30 27.56
N VAL A 84 8.97 7.98 26.28
CA VAL A 84 8.31 6.87 25.58
C VAL A 84 8.62 5.54 26.27
N THR A 85 9.89 5.24 26.53
CA THR A 85 10.33 4.00 27.18
C THR A 85 9.70 3.87 28.57
N SER A 86 9.67 4.98 29.31
CA SER A 86 8.98 5.03 30.61
C SER A 86 7.49 4.77 30.44
N ALA A 87 6.81 5.37 29.46
CA ALA A 87 5.39 5.16 29.22
C ALA A 87 5.06 3.71 28.84
N LEU A 88 5.88 3.07 27.98
CA LEU A 88 5.77 1.65 27.64
C LEU A 88 5.91 0.78 28.89
N SER A 89 6.94 1.02 29.70
CA SER A 89 7.17 0.30 30.95
C SER A 89 6.01 0.49 31.94
N HIS A 90 5.50 1.72 32.11
CA HIS A 90 4.36 2.01 32.98
C HIS A 90 3.05 1.40 32.48
N ALA A 91 2.88 1.27 31.16
CA ALA A 91 1.74 0.57 30.57
C ALA A 91 1.84 -0.96 30.76
N GLY A 92 2.99 -1.47 31.20
CA GLY A 92 3.24 -2.89 31.39
C GLY A 92 3.66 -3.60 30.11
N LEU A 93 4.25 -2.89 29.15
CA LEU A 93 4.91 -3.52 28.01
C LEU A 93 6.33 -3.91 28.45
N GLU A 94 6.52 -5.18 28.80
CA GLU A 94 7.83 -5.73 29.16
C GLU A 94 8.64 -6.13 27.93
N SER A 95 7.96 -6.59 26.88
CA SER A 95 8.51 -6.99 25.59
C SER A 95 7.45 -6.80 24.50
N SER A 96 7.90 -6.59 23.26
CA SER A 96 7.09 -6.55 22.04
C SER A 96 7.71 -7.46 20.98
N ASN A 97 6.94 -7.78 19.95
CA ASN A 97 7.45 -8.53 18.80
C ASN A 97 7.41 -7.62 17.57
N LEU A 98 8.50 -7.59 16.80
CA LEU A 98 8.60 -6.76 15.61
C LEU A 98 8.36 -7.58 14.34
N ILE A 99 7.61 -7.01 13.39
CA ILE A 99 7.45 -7.57 12.03
C ILE A 99 7.92 -6.51 11.04
N VAL A 100 8.67 -6.90 10.01
CA VAL A 100 9.17 -5.97 8.99
C VAL A 100 8.59 -6.31 7.62
N GLY A 101 7.99 -5.30 6.98
CA GLY A 101 7.53 -5.33 5.60
C GLY A 101 8.29 -4.33 4.74
N ILE A 102 8.86 -4.78 3.63
CA ILE A 102 9.62 -3.94 2.70
C ILE A 102 8.91 -3.87 1.35
N ASP A 103 8.59 -2.65 0.93
CA ASP A 103 8.04 -2.35 -0.39
C ASP A 103 9.12 -2.51 -1.46
N PHE A 104 8.89 -3.38 -2.44
CA PHE A 104 9.71 -3.62 -3.63
C PHE A 104 8.96 -3.28 -4.93
N THR A 105 8.06 -2.31 -4.89
CA THR A 105 7.37 -1.81 -6.09
C THR A 105 8.30 -0.96 -6.95
N LYS A 106 7.94 -0.84 -8.23
CA LYS A 106 8.73 -0.15 -9.26
C LYS A 106 8.82 1.36 -9.03
N SER A 107 7.93 1.97 -8.25
CA SER A 107 7.98 3.42 -7.98
C SER A 107 9.27 3.88 -7.32
N ASN A 108 9.91 2.97 -6.57
CA ASN A 108 11.25 3.13 -6.04
C ASN A 108 12.33 3.47 -7.07
N GLU A 109 12.11 3.22 -8.37
CA GLU A 109 13.03 3.65 -9.43
C GLU A 109 13.05 5.18 -9.63
N TRP A 110 11.96 5.87 -9.33
CA TRP A 110 11.82 7.31 -9.59
C TRP A 110 11.54 8.16 -8.35
N THR A 111 11.07 7.60 -7.24
CA THR A 111 10.81 8.33 -5.99
C THR A 111 12.08 8.73 -5.22
N GLY A 112 13.27 8.41 -5.73
CA GLY A 112 14.57 8.95 -5.28
C GLY A 112 15.07 10.16 -6.09
N LYS A 113 14.24 10.75 -6.95
CA LYS A 113 14.64 11.83 -7.88
C LYS A 113 15.25 13.04 -7.19
N ARG A 114 14.67 13.48 -6.06
CA ARG A 114 15.13 14.64 -5.27
C ARG A 114 15.93 14.19 -4.05
N SER A 115 15.40 13.25 -3.28
CA SER A 115 15.94 12.78 -2.00
C SER A 115 17.17 11.89 -2.14
N PHE A 116 17.34 11.20 -3.27
CA PHE A 116 18.39 10.21 -3.46
C PHE A 116 19.12 10.34 -4.80
N ASN A 117 19.36 11.58 -5.24
CA ASN A 117 20.22 11.90 -6.38
C ASN A 117 19.82 11.19 -7.68
N ARG A 118 18.51 11.00 -7.93
CA ARG A 118 17.97 10.28 -9.11
C ARG A 118 18.38 8.82 -9.20
N LYS A 119 18.81 8.23 -8.09
CA LYS A 119 19.00 6.79 -7.96
C LYS A 119 17.69 6.15 -7.50
N SER A 120 17.54 4.86 -7.79
CA SER A 120 16.50 4.07 -7.16
C SER A 120 16.71 4.05 -5.65
N LEU A 121 15.62 4.08 -4.88
CA LEU A 121 15.65 3.95 -3.42
C LEU A 121 16.19 2.58 -2.95
N HIS A 122 16.20 1.57 -3.84
CA HIS A 122 16.84 0.27 -3.60
C HIS A 122 18.25 0.14 -4.19
N HIS A 123 18.85 1.22 -4.70
CA HIS A 123 20.19 1.13 -5.27
C HIS A 123 21.20 0.65 -4.21
N ILE A 124 21.79 -0.53 -4.44
CA ILE A 124 22.85 -1.08 -3.60
C ILE A 124 24.19 -0.49 -4.02
N GLY A 125 24.82 0.26 -3.11
CA GLY A 125 26.11 0.91 -3.34
C GLY A 125 27.04 0.82 -2.14
N SER A 126 28.04 1.71 -2.12
CA SER A 126 28.94 1.92 -0.98
C SER A 126 28.23 2.58 0.20
N ASP A 127 27.36 3.54 -0.10
CA ASP A 127 26.54 4.24 0.89
C ASP A 127 25.20 3.52 1.06
N HIS A 128 24.64 3.57 2.26
CA HIS A 128 23.31 3.03 2.54
C HIS A 128 22.24 3.84 1.81
N ASN A 129 21.35 3.14 1.10
CA ASN A 129 20.14 3.72 0.56
C ASN A 129 19.09 4.00 1.68
N PRO A 130 18.01 4.73 1.40
CA PRO A 130 17.04 5.10 2.44
C PRO A 130 16.41 3.93 3.19
N TYR A 131 16.18 2.78 2.53
CA TYR A 131 15.71 1.57 3.19
C TYR A 131 16.76 1.02 4.17
N GLU A 132 18.02 0.93 3.75
CA GLU A 132 19.13 0.46 4.61
C GLU A 132 19.33 1.38 5.81
N GLN A 133 19.20 2.70 5.62
CA GLN A 133 19.28 3.67 6.71
C GLN A 133 18.12 3.48 7.70
N ALA A 134 16.89 3.34 7.20
CA ALA A 134 15.72 3.09 8.05
C ALA A 134 15.87 1.79 8.85
N ILE A 135 16.19 0.66 8.20
CA ILE A 135 16.42 -0.65 8.85
C ILE A 135 17.50 -0.52 9.94
N SER A 136 18.61 0.16 9.65
CA SER A 136 19.70 0.31 10.61
C SER A 136 19.32 1.15 11.83
N ILE A 137 18.59 2.25 11.65
CA ILE A 137 18.23 3.15 12.75
C ILE A 137 17.11 2.53 13.61
N ILE A 138 16.11 1.92 12.97
CA ILE A 138 15.08 1.12 13.64
C ILE A 138 15.76 0.02 14.46
N GLY A 139 16.69 -0.73 13.87
CA GLY A 139 17.37 -1.81 14.56
C GLY A 139 18.13 -1.37 15.81
N LYS A 140 18.73 -0.17 15.81
CA LYS A 140 19.39 0.37 17.00
C LYS A 140 18.42 0.82 18.10
N THR A 141 17.19 1.14 17.74
CA THR A 141 16.25 1.87 18.61
C THR A 141 15.13 0.97 19.12
N LEU A 142 14.63 0.06 18.28
CA LEU A 142 13.54 -0.86 18.61
C LEU A 142 14.01 -2.25 19.05
N SER A 143 15.25 -2.66 18.77
CA SER A 143 15.76 -3.97 19.21
C SER A 143 15.75 -4.17 20.72
N ALA A 144 15.83 -3.08 21.50
CA ALA A 144 15.74 -3.14 22.95
C ALA A 144 14.35 -3.57 23.46
N PHE A 145 13.33 -3.49 22.61
CA PHE A 145 11.95 -3.85 22.93
C PHE A 145 11.51 -5.17 22.31
N ASP A 146 12.36 -5.83 21.52
CA ASP A 146 12.06 -7.11 20.90
C ASP A 146 12.40 -8.27 21.87
N GLU A 147 11.46 -9.20 22.08
CA GLU A 147 11.58 -10.23 23.14
C GLU A 147 12.68 -11.25 22.87
N ASP A 148 12.75 -11.74 21.63
CA ASP A 148 13.55 -12.90 21.23
C ASP A 148 14.60 -12.58 20.16
N ASN A 149 14.63 -11.34 19.66
CA ASN A 149 15.46 -10.88 18.56
C ASN A 149 15.17 -11.62 17.23
N LEU A 150 13.99 -12.25 17.11
CA LEU A 150 13.55 -12.94 15.90
C LEU A 150 12.54 -12.07 15.15
N ILE A 151 12.95 -11.62 13.97
CA ILE A 151 12.19 -10.64 13.18
C ILE A 151 11.64 -11.31 11.93
N PRO A 152 10.32 -11.62 11.88
CA PRO A 152 9.63 -11.95 10.64
C PRO A 152 9.80 -10.83 9.61
N CYS A 153 10.45 -11.13 8.49
CA CYS A 153 10.77 -10.17 7.45
C CYS A 153 10.21 -10.57 6.09
N PHE A 154 9.45 -9.67 5.49
CA PHE A 154 8.73 -9.91 4.25
C PHE A 154 8.95 -8.81 3.22
N GLY A 155 8.92 -9.18 1.94
CA GLY A 155 8.86 -8.26 0.81
C GLY A 155 7.52 -8.34 0.09
N PHE A 156 7.10 -7.24 -0.55
CA PHE A 156 5.88 -7.19 -1.37
C PHE A 156 6.04 -6.22 -2.55
N GLY A 157 5.20 -6.33 -3.58
CA GLY A 157 5.20 -5.42 -4.72
C GLY A 157 6.20 -5.74 -5.83
N ASP A 158 7.02 -6.78 -5.67
CA ASP A 158 7.87 -7.30 -6.74
C ASP A 158 7.03 -8.11 -7.75
N ALA A 159 7.64 -8.53 -8.85
CA ALA A 159 6.92 -9.23 -9.91
C ALA A 159 6.45 -10.66 -9.54
N SER A 160 6.82 -11.18 -8.36
CA SER A 160 6.34 -12.46 -7.85
C SER A 160 5.07 -12.27 -7.01
N THR A 161 4.96 -11.13 -6.32
CA THR A 161 3.89 -10.84 -5.35
C THR A 161 2.82 -9.88 -5.87
N HIS A 162 3.20 -8.93 -6.72
CA HIS A 162 2.34 -7.82 -7.15
C HIS A 162 1.64 -7.16 -5.93
N ASP A 163 0.33 -6.89 -6.02
CA ASP A 163 -0.50 -6.37 -4.92
C ASP A 163 -1.29 -7.48 -4.19
N GLN A 164 -0.95 -8.75 -4.40
CA GLN A 164 -1.74 -9.89 -3.89
C GLN A 164 -1.09 -10.62 -2.73
N ASP A 165 0.25 -10.75 -2.73
CA ASP A 165 0.98 -11.60 -1.80
C ASP A 165 2.17 -10.90 -1.16
N VAL A 166 2.84 -11.59 -0.24
CA VAL A 166 4.15 -11.24 0.30
C VAL A 166 5.10 -12.43 0.14
N PHE A 167 6.40 -12.19 0.08
CA PHE A 167 7.41 -13.24 0.15
C PHE A 167 8.24 -13.12 1.43
N SER A 168 8.64 -14.25 2.01
CA SER A 168 9.56 -14.29 3.16
C SER A 168 11.02 -14.07 2.73
N PHE A 169 11.82 -13.42 3.56
CA PHE A 169 13.26 -13.23 3.31
C PHE A 169 14.07 -14.54 3.34
N HIS A 170 13.49 -15.59 3.94
CA HIS A 170 14.08 -16.90 4.05
C HIS A 170 13.15 -17.98 3.47
N SER A 171 13.72 -18.92 2.72
CA SER A 171 13.00 -20.00 2.05
C SER A 171 12.54 -21.12 2.99
N ASP A 172 13.18 -21.24 4.15
CA ASP A 172 12.88 -22.21 5.21
C ASP A 172 11.94 -21.63 6.27
N GLU A 173 11.25 -20.53 5.96
CA GLU A 173 10.28 -19.84 6.83
C GLU A 173 10.87 -19.33 8.16
N ARG A 174 12.20 -19.36 8.33
CA ARG A 174 12.83 -18.84 9.53
C ARG A 174 12.79 -17.31 9.57
N PHE A 175 12.72 -16.78 10.78
CA PHE A 175 12.83 -15.35 11.03
C PHE A 175 14.30 -14.91 11.00
N CYS A 176 14.53 -13.62 10.76
CA CYS A 176 15.85 -13.04 10.81
C CYS A 176 16.28 -12.87 12.27
N ASN A 177 17.53 -13.19 12.60
CA ASN A 177 18.12 -12.96 13.91
C ASN A 177 18.67 -11.53 13.98
N GLY A 178 17.84 -10.61 14.49
CA GLY A 178 18.15 -9.20 14.62
C GLY A 178 18.17 -8.43 13.31
N PHE A 179 18.18 -7.09 13.43
CA PHE A 179 18.17 -6.17 12.28
C PHE A 179 19.45 -6.22 11.45
N GLU A 180 20.55 -6.73 12.01
CA GLU A 180 21.78 -7.01 11.28
C GLU A 180 21.53 -8.06 10.19
N GLU A 181 20.80 -9.14 10.50
CA GLU A 181 20.43 -10.14 9.50
C GLU A 181 19.40 -9.59 8.52
N VAL A 182 18.42 -8.81 8.98
CA VAL A 182 17.45 -8.11 8.09
C VAL A 182 18.18 -7.29 7.03
N LEU A 183 19.17 -6.48 7.45
CA LEU A 183 19.95 -5.64 6.55
C LEU A 183 20.80 -6.46 5.58
N SER A 184 21.46 -7.53 6.07
CA SER A 184 22.26 -8.42 5.23
C SER A 184 21.39 -9.09 4.16
N ARG A 185 20.24 -9.64 4.56
CA ARG A 185 19.31 -10.34 3.67
C ARG A 185 18.64 -9.39 2.68
N TYR A 186 18.30 -8.18 3.09
CA TYR A 186 17.84 -7.13 2.19
C TYR A 186 18.85 -6.89 1.06
N ARG A 187 20.15 -6.71 1.40
CA ARG A 187 21.22 -6.50 0.41
C ARG A 187 21.43 -7.70 -0.52
N ASP A 188 21.22 -8.92 -0.03
CA ASP A 188 21.32 -10.15 -0.84
C ASP A 188 20.17 -10.30 -1.85
N ILE A 189 18.94 -9.97 -1.42
CA ILE A 189 17.73 -10.22 -2.21
C ILE A 189 17.52 -9.14 -3.27
N VAL A 190 17.72 -7.86 -2.92
CA VAL A 190 17.43 -6.71 -3.79
C VAL A 190 18.01 -6.83 -5.22
N PRO A 191 19.28 -7.20 -5.43
CA PRO A 191 19.85 -7.31 -6.78
C PRO A 191 19.18 -8.37 -7.66
N GLY A 192 18.54 -9.36 -7.04
CA GLY A 192 17.82 -10.42 -7.73
C GLY A 192 16.37 -10.07 -8.05
N LEU A 193 15.76 -9.09 -7.38
CA LEU A 193 14.34 -8.77 -7.53
C LEU A 193 14.02 -8.05 -8.85
N ARG A 194 12.81 -8.29 -9.34
CA ARG A 194 12.20 -7.48 -10.40
C ARG A 194 11.09 -6.62 -9.80
N LEU A 195 11.37 -5.34 -9.59
CA LEU A 195 10.40 -4.39 -9.04
C LEU A 195 9.17 -4.28 -9.95
N ALA A 196 7.97 -4.28 -9.37
CA ALA A 196 6.71 -4.30 -10.14
C ALA A 196 5.61 -3.46 -9.47
N GLY A 197 4.41 -4.00 -9.31
CA GLY A 197 3.23 -3.36 -8.76
C GLY A 197 1.97 -4.11 -9.20
N PRO A 198 0.75 -3.61 -8.91
CA PRO A 198 0.43 -2.40 -8.15
C PRO A 198 0.92 -2.42 -6.68
N THR A 199 0.78 -1.29 -6.00
CA THR A 199 1.14 -1.13 -4.58
C THR A 199 -0.09 -1.21 -3.71
N SER A 200 -0.11 -2.16 -2.76
CA SER A 200 -1.13 -2.31 -1.72
C SER A 200 -0.46 -2.80 -0.44
N PHE A 201 -0.84 -2.26 0.72
CA PHE A 201 -0.33 -2.75 2.02
C PHE A 201 -1.20 -3.86 2.60
N ALA A 202 -2.34 -4.18 1.99
CA ALA A 202 -3.22 -5.23 2.46
C ALA A 202 -2.50 -6.59 2.66
N PRO A 203 -1.67 -7.09 1.71
CA PRO A 203 -1.01 -8.38 1.89
C PRO A 203 -0.08 -8.43 3.12
N ILE A 204 0.67 -7.36 3.38
CA ILE A 204 1.61 -7.32 4.50
C ILE A 204 0.89 -7.11 5.84
N ILE A 205 -0.17 -6.32 5.88
CA ILE A 205 -1.01 -6.16 7.09
C ILE A 205 -1.73 -7.47 7.41
N GLU A 206 -2.23 -8.18 6.40
CA GLU A 206 -2.87 -9.49 6.58
C GLU A 206 -1.89 -10.59 7.01
N MET A 207 -0.64 -10.53 6.55
CA MET A 207 0.44 -11.37 7.06
C MET A 207 0.69 -11.10 8.54
N ALA A 208 0.78 -9.82 8.94
CA ALA A 208 0.98 -9.46 10.34
C ALA A 208 -0.18 -9.92 11.25
N MET A 209 -1.43 -9.76 10.79
CA MET A 209 -2.60 -10.32 11.51
C MET A 209 -2.49 -11.84 11.70
N THR A 210 -1.99 -12.55 10.69
CA THR A 210 -1.79 -14.01 10.76
C THR A 210 -0.73 -14.37 11.83
N ILE A 211 0.38 -13.65 11.88
CA ILE A 211 1.44 -13.86 12.90
C ILE A 211 0.90 -13.56 14.31
N VAL A 212 0.16 -12.47 14.49
CA VAL A 212 -0.47 -12.13 15.77
C VAL A 212 -1.43 -13.22 16.24
N GLU A 213 -2.23 -13.79 15.34
CA GLU A 213 -3.12 -14.90 15.69
C GLU A 213 -2.34 -16.16 16.10
N GLN A 214 -1.29 -16.50 15.34
CA GLN A 214 -0.45 -17.68 15.58
C GLN A 214 0.29 -17.59 16.92
N SER A 215 0.79 -16.40 17.29
CA SER A 215 1.41 -16.13 18.59
C SER A 215 0.45 -16.21 19.79
N GLY A 216 -0.87 -16.39 19.54
CA GLY A 216 -1.87 -16.42 20.61
C GLY A 216 -2.36 -15.03 21.03
N GLY A 217 -2.22 -14.02 20.16
CA GLY A 217 -2.61 -12.65 20.45
C GLY A 217 -1.56 -11.88 21.25
N GLN A 218 -0.27 -12.19 21.08
CA GLN A 218 0.79 -11.35 21.63
C GLN A 218 0.83 -10.01 20.90
N TYR A 219 1.28 -8.96 21.58
CA TYR A 219 1.40 -7.63 20.98
C TYR A 219 2.54 -7.60 19.95
N HIS A 220 2.23 -7.06 18.77
CA HIS A 220 3.20 -6.88 17.69
C HIS A 220 3.19 -5.45 17.16
N VAL A 221 4.36 -5.01 16.67
CA VAL A 221 4.50 -3.79 15.88
C VAL A 221 4.94 -4.18 14.47
N LEU A 222 4.09 -3.88 13.48
CA LEU A 222 4.42 -4.02 12.06
C LEU A 222 5.08 -2.74 11.57
N LEU A 223 6.33 -2.85 11.12
CA LEU A 223 7.10 -1.80 10.48
C LEU A 223 7.04 -1.97 8.97
N ILE A 224 6.36 -1.06 8.28
CA ILE A 224 6.32 -1.03 6.81
C ILE A 224 7.27 0.06 6.33
N ILE A 225 8.29 -0.29 5.54
CA ILE A 225 9.17 0.69 4.90
C ILE A 225 8.77 0.79 3.44
N ALA A 226 8.31 1.98 3.02
CA ALA A 226 7.72 2.19 1.70
C ALA A 226 7.92 3.61 1.17
N ASP A 227 7.74 3.79 -0.15
CA ASP A 227 7.86 5.09 -0.82
C ASP A 227 6.54 5.89 -0.91
N GLY A 228 5.47 5.34 -0.31
CA GLY A 228 4.17 5.98 -0.17
C GLY A 228 3.28 5.95 -1.41
N GLN A 229 3.70 5.30 -2.50
CA GLN A 229 2.96 5.28 -3.76
C GLN A 229 1.91 4.15 -3.83
N VAL A 230 0.91 4.15 -2.93
CA VAL A 230 -0.26 3.26 -3.07
C VAL A 230 -0.95 3.55 -4.40
N THR A 231 -1.22 2.50 -5.20
CA THR A 231 -1.65 2.71 -6.58
C THR A 231 -3.02 3.38 -6.65
N ARG A 232 -3.10 4.53 -7.33
CA ARG A 232 -4.35 5.20 -7.70
C ARG A 232 -4.73 4.84 -9.12
N SER A 233 -6.02 4.58 -9.36
CA SER A 233 -6.51 4.40 -10.72
C SER A 233 -6.54 5.75 -11.46
N VAL A 234 -6.35 5.75 -12.78
CA VAL A 234 -6.63 6.92 -13.61
C VAL A 234 -8.13 7.14 -13.81
N ASP A 235 -8.94 6.09 -13.64
CA ASP A 235 -10.39 6.12 -13.80
C ASP A 235 -11.13 6.50 -12.49
N THR A 236 -10.42 6.61 -11.37
CA THR A 236 -11.02 7.06 -10.10
C THR A 236 -11.35 8.56 -10.20
N GLN A 237 -12.65 8.87 -10.15
CA GLN A 237 -13.12 10.24 -10.06
C GLN A 237 -12.55 10.92 -8.79
N HIS A 238 -12.43 12.25 -8.82
CA HIS A 238 -11.95 13.03 -7.67
C HIS A 238 -12.70 12.63 -6.39
N GLY A 239 -11.98 12.10 -5.40
CA GLY A 239 -12.53 11.67 -4.12
C GLY A 239 -12.94 10.19 -4.01
N GLN A 240 -12.74 9.37 -5.04
CA GLN A 240 -12.93 7.91 -4.96
C GLN A 240 -11.60 7.19 -4.75
N LEU A 241 -11.62 6.17 -3.89
CA LEU A 241 -10.49 5.30 -3.60
C LEU A 241 -10.31 4.25 -4.70
N SER A 242 -9.06 3.95 -5.04
CA SER A 242 -8.71 2.82 -5.89
C SER A 242 -8.98 1.48 -5.19
N PRO A 243 -9.00 0.35 -5.93
CA PRO A 243 -9.09 -0.96 -5.32
C PRO A 243 -7.96 -1.24 -4.31
N GLN A 244 -6.74 -0.76 -4.57
CA GLN A 244 -5.59 -0.92 -3.68
C GLN A 244 -5.70 -0.06 -2.42
N GLU A 245 -6.17 1.18 -2.56
CA GLU A 245 -6.42 2.08 -1.43
C GLU A 245 -7.52 1.51 -0.54
N GLN A 246 -8.64 1.07 -1.13
CA GLN A 246 -9.75 0.47 -0.39
C GLN A 246 -9.32 -0.79 0.36
N LYS A 247 -8.61 -1.73 -0.31
CA LYS A 247 -8.10 -2.94 0.35
C LYS A 247 -7.13 -2.62 1.49
N THR A 248 -6.29 -1.61 1.32
CA THR A 248 -5.36 -1.16 2.36
C THR A 248 -6.13 -0.62 3.58
N ILE A 249 -7.13 0.24 3.37
CA ILE A 249 -7.99 0.76 4.44
C ILE A 249 -8.73 -0.38 5.14
N ASP A 250 -9.32 -1.30 4.38
CA ASP A 250 -10.06 -2.44 4.94
C ASP A 250 -9.15 -3.32 5.80
N ALA A 251 -7.90 -3.55 5.36
CA ALA A 251 -6.90 -4.28 6.12
C ALA A 251 -6.48 -3.55 7.41
N ILE A 252 -6.30 -2.22 7.38
CA ILE A 252 -6.00 -1.41 8.58
C ILE A 252 -7.16 -1.49 9.58
N VAL A 253 -8.39 -1.34 9.11
CA VAL A 253 -9.60 -1.45 9.93
C VAL A 253 -9.68 -2.84 10.57
N LYS A 254 -9.50 -3.91 9.79
CA LYS A 254 -9.50 -5.28 10.32
C LYS A 254 -8.36 -5.51 11.32
N ALA A 255 -7.16 -4.97 11.05
CA ALA A 255 -6.01 -5.08 11.94
C ALA A 255 -6.26 -4.43 13.31
N SER A 256 -7.11 -3.41 13.40
CA SER A 256 -7.48 -2.79 14.68
C SER A 256 -8.28 -3.72 15.62
N GLU A 257 -8.72 -4.87 15.14
CA GLU A 257 -9.33 -5.92 15.97
C GLU A 257 -8.28 -6.81 16.67
N TYR A 258 -7.00 -6.67 16.31
CA TYR A 258 -5.86 -7.44 16.82
C TYR A 258 -4.96 -6.55 17.69
N PRO A 259 -4.16 -7.14 18.62
CA PRO A 259 -3.12 -6.40 19.35
C PRO A 259 -1.92 -6.09 18.43
N LEU A 260 -2.17 -5.29 17.40
CA LEU A 260 -1.24 -4.96 16.32
C LEU A 260 -1.20 -3.45 16.11
N SER A 261 0.00 -2.89 16.24
CA SER A 261 0.33 -1.52 15.85
C SER A 261 1.05 -1.52 14.51
N ILE A 262 0.77 -0.53 13.66
CA ILE A 262 1.38 -0.40 12.34
C ILE A 262 2.13 0.93 12.29
N VAL A 263 3.42 0.89 11.95
CA VAL A 263 4.24 2.08 11.73
C VAL A 263 4.71 2.07 10.28
N LEU A 264 4.26 3.05 9.51
CA LEU A 264 4.71 3.26 8.14
C LEU A 264 5.87 4.26 8.09
N VAL A 265 7.03 3.78 7.70
CA VAL A 265 8.26 4.56 7.52
C VAL A 265 8.37 4.98 6.05
N GLY A 266 8.05 6.24 5.79
CA GLY A 266 8.08 6.85 4.46
C GLY A 266 9.47 7.25 4.00
N VAL A 267 10.01 6.54 3.01
CA VAL A 267 11.30 6.84 2.36
C VAL A 267 11.11 7.43 0.97
N GLY A 268 12.03 8.28 0.52
CA GLY A 268 11.93 8.94 -0.78
C GLY A 268 11.10 10.22 -0.80
N ASP A 269 10.69 10.61 -2.01
CA ASP A 269 10.17 11.94 -2.36
C ASP A 269 8.69 12.17 -2.02
N GLY A 270 7.94 11.13 -1.64
CA GLY A 270 6.47 11.17 -1.57
C GLY A 270 5.82 11.25 -2.96
N PRO A 271 4.57 11.74 -3.10
CA PRO A 271 3.71 12.42 -2.10
C PRO A 271 3.33 11.58 -0.87
N TRP A 272 3.02 12.25 0.25
CA TRP A 272 2.71 11.63 1.55
C TRP A 272 1.30 11.96 2.07
N GLU A 273 0.48 12.66 1.28
CA GLU A 273 -0.85 13.13 1.68
C GLU A 273 -1.77 11.98 2.09
N MET A 274 -1.76 10.89 1.33
CA MET A 274 -2.57 9.70 1.64
C MET A 274 -2.12 9.03 2.93
N MET A 275 -0.81 8.98 3.19
CA MET A 275 -0.29 8.33 4.39
C MET A 275 -0.68 9.11 5.65
N ARG A 276 -0.72 10.44 5.56
CA ARG A 276 -1.28 11.32 6.61
C ARG A 276 -2.80 11.15 6.77
N GLU A 277 -3.51 10.80 5.70
CA GLU A 277 -4.95 10.50 5.79
C GLU A 277 -5.22 9.19 6.54
N PHE A 278 -4.36 8.17 6.33
CA PHE A 278 -4.45 6.89 7.06
C PHE A 278 -4.11 7.01 8.55
N ASP A 279 -3.19 7.91 8.89
CA ASP A 279 -2.81 8.26 10.27
C ASP A 279 -4.02 8.75 11.09
N ASP A 280 -4.68 9.80 10.59
CA ASP A 280 -5.65 10.56 11.39
C ASP A 280 -7.14 10.22 11.11
N ASN A 281 -7.47 9.69 9.93
CA ASN A 281 -8.83 9.76 9.39
C ASN A 281 -9.41 8.43 8.89
N ILE A 282 -9.16 7.32 9.60
CA ILE A 282 -9.83 6.03 9.35
C ILE A 282 -10.99 5.85 10.35
N PRO A 283 -12.26 6.13 10.00
CA PRO A 283 -13.35 6.21 10.98
C PRO A 283 -13.85 4.86 11.50
N ALA A 284 -13.54 3.75 10.82
CA ALA A 284 -14.10 2.43 11.13
C ALA A 284 -13.20 1.56 12.03
N ARG A 285 -11.98 1.98 12.34
CA ARG A 285 -11.04 1.24 13.21
C ARG A 285 -11.52 1.20 14.66
N ALA A 286 -11.15 0.18 15.43
CA ALA A 286 -11.52 0.03 16.84
C ALA A 286 -10.65 0.87 17.78
N PHE A 287 -9.42 1.16 17.38
CA PHE A 287 -8.50 2.14 17.95
C PHE A 287 -7.56 2.63 16.86
N ASP A 288 -6.92 3.77 17.08
CA ASP A 288 -5.87 4.29 16.23
C ASP A 288 -4.65 3.35 16.25
N ASN A 289 -4.48 2.56 15.20
CA ASN A 289 -3.46 1.51 15.13
C ASN A 289 -2.41 1.77 14.04
N PHE A 290 -2.34 2.98 13.49
CA PHE A 290 -1.51 3.30 12.33
C PHE A 290 -0.80 4.63 12.54
N GLN A 291 0.54 4.60 12.57
CA GLN A 291 1.41 5.77 12.64
C GLN A 291 2.15 5.97 11.31
N PHE A 292 2.14 7.17 10.74
CA PHE A 292 3.01 7.55 9.63
C PHE A 292 4.25 8.35 10.08
N VAL A 293 5.43 7.98 9.60
CA VAL A 293 6.69 8.70 9.85
C VAL A 293 7.39 9.04 8.54
N ASN A 294 7.55 10.34 8.26
CA ASN A 294 8.29 10.83 7.10
C ASN A 294 9.81 10.79 7.36
N PHE A 295 10.42 9.63 7.15
CA PHE A 295 11.85 9.40 7.37
C PHE A 295 12.72 10.38 6.57
N THR A 296 12.42 10.57 5.29
CA THR A 296 13.20 11.46 4.41
C THR A 296 13.21 12.89 4.93
N GLU A 297 12.06 13.40 5.41
CA GLU A 297 11.97 14.75 5.95
C GLU A 297 12.84 14.90 7.21
N ILE A 298 12.75 13.97 8.15
CA ILE A 298 13.57 13.99 9.38
C ILE A 298 15.06 13.94 9.03
N MET A 299 15.45 13.05 8.13
CA MET A 299 16.86 12.89 7.73
C MET A 299 17.40 14.08 6.93
N SER A 300 16.53 14.87 6.28
CA SER A 300 16.92 16.06 5.52
C SER A 300 17.22 17.29 6.39
N ARG A 301 16.82 17.30 7.67
CA ARG A 301 16.99 18.45 8.57
C ARG A 301 18.46 18.82 8.75
N SER A 302 18.76 20.10 8.94
CA SER A 302 20.13 20.58 9.19
C SER A 302 20.52 20.48 10.68
N VAL A 303 20.43 19.28 11.25
CA VAL A 303 20.83 18.96 12.63
C VAL A 303 21.83 17.80 12.64
N ASP A 304 22.41 17.48 13.79
CA ASP A 304 23.37 16.39 13.91
C ASP A 304 22.74 15.01 13.65
N SER A 305 23.53 14.05 13.16
CA SER A 305 23.04 12.71 12.78
C SER A 305 22.37 11.98 13.94
N ARG A 306 22.94 12.06 15.15
CA ARG A 306 22.40 11.36 16.32
C ARG A 306 21.02 11.90 16.67
N ARG A 307 20.83 13.22 16.63
CA ARG A 307 19.54 13.84 16.85
C ARG A 307 18.51 13.46 15.79
N LYS A 308 18.90 13.32 14.52
CA LYS A 308 17.98 12.79 13.49
C LYS A 308 17.54 11.38 13.80
N GLU A 309 18.47 10.51 14.20
CA GLU A 309 18.19 9.13 14.59
C GLU A 309 17.23 9.09 15.78
N THR A 310 17.46 9.93 16.80
CA THR A 310 16.57 10.08 17.96
C THR A 310 15.20 10.62 17.58
N ASP A 311 15.12 11.68 16.78
CA ASP A 311 13.86 12.28 16.32
C ASP A 311 13.03 11.27 15.52
N PHE A 312 13.67 10.48 14.67
CA PHE A 312 13.02 9.42 13.90
C PHE A 312 12.48 8.31 14.80
N ALA A 313 13.30 7.82 15.74
CA ALA A 313 12.87 6.79 16.68
C ALA A 313 11.71 7.25 17.58
N LEU A 314 11.78 8.50 18.06
CA LEU A 314 10.70 9.11 18.83
C LEU A 314 9.41 9.19 18.00
N SER A 315 9.51 9.62 16.73
CA SER A 315 8.35 9.70 15.83
C SER A 315 7.74 8.32 15.56
N ALA A 316 8.57 7.28 15.39
CA ALA A 316 8.10 5.91 15.16
C ALA A 316 7.41 5.28 16.38
N LEU A 317 7.77 5.73 17.58
CA LEU A 317 7.25 5.19 18.82
C LEU A 317 6.14 6.03 19.47
N MET A 318 5.83 7.20 18.90
CA MET A 318 4.99 8.22 19.53
C MET A 318 3.65 7.67 20.02
N GLU A 319 3.00 6.84 19.20
CA GLU A 319 1.68 6.31 19.52
C GLU A 319 1.70 4.95 20.23
N ILE A 320 2.80 4.21 20.15
CA ILE A 320 2.91 2.82 20.63
C ILE A 320 2.44 2.64 22.08
N PRO A 321 2.78 3.50 23.07
CA PRO A 321 2.28 3.34 24.43
C PRO A 321 0.76 3.41 24.54
N SER A 322 0.15 4.35 23.83
CA SER A 322 -1.31 4.56 23.82
C SER A 322 -2.01 3.44 23.08
N GLN A 323 -1.43 2.98 21.97
CA GLN A 323 -1.91 1.86 21.17
C GLN A 323 -1.89 0.55 21.98
N TYR A 324 -0.76 0.23 22.62
CA TYR A 324 -0.63 -0.92 23.50
C TYR A 324 -1.70 -0.91 24.60
N LYS A 325 -1.88 0.23 25.28
CA LYS A 325 -2.92 0.37 26.30
C LYS A 325 -4.34 0.17 25.74
N ALA A 326 -4.61 0.67 24.53
CA ALA A 326 -5.90 0.42 23.88
C ALA A 326 -6.15 -1.08 23.68
N THR A 327 -5.12 -1.87 23.37
CA THR A 327 -5.27 -3.33 23.22
C THR A 327 -5.68 -4.02 24.54
N ILE A 328 -5.16 -3.54 25.67
CA ILE A 328 -5.54 -4.02 27.01
C ILE A 328 -6.99 -3.63 27.31
N ASP A 329 -7.32 -2.34 27.15
CA ASP A 329 -8.64 -1.79 27.49
C ASP A 329 -9.76 -2.38 26.63
N LEU A 330 -9.47 -2.72 25.37
CA LEU A 330 -10.40 -3.41 24.46
C LEU A 330 -10.51 -4.92 24.71
N GLY A 331 -9.65 -5.48 25.57
CA GLY A 331 -9.61 -6.90 25.90
C GLY A 331 -9.19 -7.77 24.72
N ILE A 332 -8.22 -7.31 23.93
CA ILE A 332 -7.78 -7.96 22.69
C ILE A 332 -6.37 -8.56 22.81
N LEU A 333 -5.59 -8.08 23.79
CA LEU A 333 -4.30 -8.64 24.14
C LEU A 333 -4.44 -10.06 24.73
N GLY A 334 -3.63 -11.00 24.25
CA GLY A 334 -3.64 -12.41 24.68
C GLY A 334 -4.87 -13.21 24.23
N ALA A 335 -5.66 -12.69 23.28
CA ALA A 335 -6.87 -13.34 22.79
C ALA A 335 -6.77 -13.67 21.29
N ARG A 336 -7.09 -14.93 20.95
CA ARG A 336 -7.27 -15.37 19.56
C ARG A 336 -8.61 -14.92 19.01
N ARG A 337 -8.64 -14.39 17.79
CA ARG A 337 -9.86 -13.97 17.10
C ARG A 337 -10.52 -15.10 16.34
N GLY A 338 -9.77 -16.07 15.84
CA GLY A 338 -10.27 -17.21 15.07
C GLY A 338 -10.76 -16.89 13.65
N HIS A 339 -10.51 -15.69 13.14
CA HIS A 339 -10.94 -15.23 11.81
C HIS A 339 -9.82 -14.48 11.04
N SER A 340 -8.57 -14.83 11.32
CA SER A 340 -7.41 -14.34 10.58
C SER A 340 -7.49 -14.72 9.10
N PRO A 341 -6.85 -13.95 8.20
CA PRO A 341 -6.77 -14.32 6.79
C PRO A 341 -5.99 -15.62 6.50
N ASP A 342 -5.29 -16.18 7.49
CA ASP A 342 -4.44 -17.39 7.39
C ASP A 342 -3.48 -17.33 6.18
N ARG A 343 -2.80 -16.18 6.03
CA ARG A 343 -1.86 -15.98 4.91
C ARG A 343 -0.62 -16.85 5.06
N VAL A 344 -0.15 -17.34 3.92
CA VAL A 344 1.11 -18.06 3.78
C VAL A 344 2.04 -17.24 2.88
N PRO A 345 3.26 -16.89 3.33
CA PRO A 345 4.20 -16.14 2.50
C PRO A 345 4.72 -17.01 1.35
N LEU A 346 4.99 -16.38 0.21
CA LEU A 346 5.76 -17.02 -0.86
C LEU A 346 7.23 -17.18 -0.44
N PRO A 347 7.97 -18.15 -1.00
CA PRO A 347 9.43 -18.17 -0.85
C PRO A 347 10.08 -16.96 -1.54
N PRO A 348 11.31 -16.57 -1.15
CA PRO A 348 12.01 -15.48 -1.81
C PRO A 348 12.22 -15.81 -3.31
N PRO A 349 11.93 -14.87 -4.22
CA PRO A 349 11.92 -15.17 -5.64
C PRO A 349 13.34 -15.31 -6.21
N HIS A 350 13.58 -16.38 -6.95
CA HIS A 350 14.80 -16.58 -7.72
C HIS A 350 14.54 -16.27 -9.19
N TYR A 351 14.82 -15.03 -9.58
CA TYR A 351 14.82 -14.66 -10.99
C TYR A 351 16.15 -15.11 -11.60
N GLU A 352 16.19 -16.31 -12.18
CA GLU A 352 17.33 -16.73 -12.98
C GLU A 352 17.58 -15.68 -14.08
N ARG A 353 18.77 -15.06 -14.06
CA ARG A 353 19.27 -14.36 -15.24
C ARG A 353 19.39 -15.42 -16.31
N THR A 354 18.44 -15.44 -17.24
CA THR A 354 18.54 -16.20 -18.48
C THR A 354 19.72 -15.64 -19.26
N SER A 355 20.92 -16.12 -18.93
CA SER A 355 22.03 -16.16 -19.86
C SER A 355 21.58 -17.07 -21.00
N SER A 356 21.25 -16.44 -22.12
CA SER A 356 21.08 -17.08 -23.41
C SER A 356 22.36 -17.83 -23.78
N SER A 357 22.49 -19.06 -23.30
CA SER A 357 23.49 -20.02 -23.74
C SER A 357 23.05 -21.43 -23.36
N SER A 358 21.84 -21.81 -23.74
CA SER A 358 21.49 -23.21 -23.95
C SER A 358 21.99 -23.59 -25.35
N ALA A 359 23.30 -23.75 -25.51
CA ALA A 359 23.86 -24.44 -26.65
C ALA A 359 23.43 -25.91 -26.55
N THR A 360 22.24 -26.20 -27.07
CA THR A 360 21.81 -27.56 -27.33
C THR A 360 22.74 -28.14 -28.38
N SER A 361 23.48 -29.14 -27.96
CA SER A 361 24.41 -29.93 -28.76
C SER A 361 23.64 -30.79 -29.77
N PHE A 362 23.27 -30.17 -30.90
CA PHE A 362 22.90 -30.92 -32.10
C PHE A 362 24.15 -31.16 -32.96
N ARG A 363 24.63 -32.41 -32.93
CA ARG A 363 25.56 -32.95 -33.92
C ARG A 363 24.84 -33.07 -35.28
N PRO A 364 25.49 -32.70 -36.39
CA PRO A 364 25.27 -33.37 -37.67
C PRO A 364 26.55 -34.07 -38.15
N ASN A 365 26.36 -35.27 -38.69
CA ASN A 365 27.39 -36.08 -39.34
C ASN A 365 27.87 -35.44 -40.65
N SER A 366 29.20 -35.38 -40.80
CA SER A 366 30.03 -35.59 -42.00
C SER A 366 29.37 -35.59 -43.39
N SER A 367 29.82 -34.70 -44.28
CA SER A 367 30.49 -35.08 -45.55
C SER A 367 31.33 -33.94 -46.12
N GLN A 368 32.50 -34.30 -46.65
CA GLN A 368 33.57 -33.45 -47.18
C GLN A 368 33.26 -32.89 -48.58
N GLN A 369 33.79 -31.70 -48.91
CA GLN A 369 34.52 -31.42 -50.16
C GLN A 369 35.21 -30.04 -50.13
N SER A 370 36.33 -29.96 -50.85
CA SER A 370 37.45 -29.03 -50.65
C SER A 370 37.52 -27.88 -51.68
N ALA A 371 37.81 -26.65 -51.21
CA ALA A 371 38.63 -25.55 -51.79
C ALA A 371 38.29 -24.96 -53.20
N PRO A 372 38.79 -23.77 -53.62
CA PRO A 372 39.79 -22.88 -52.98
C PRO A 372 39.45 -21.36 -52.93
N THR A 373 40.39 -20.68 -52.29
CA THR A 373 40.70 -19.26 -52.04
C THR A 373 40.46 -18.25 -53.18
N TYR A 374 39.93 -17.08 -52.83
CA TYR A 374 40.22 -15.79 -53.49
C TYR A 374 40.30 -14.68 -52.44
N SER A 375 41.33 -13.85 -52.56
CA SER A 375 41.72 -12.75 -51.67
C SER A 375 41.26 -11.39 -52.19
N ASP A 376 41.17 -10.44 -51.23
CA ASP A 376 41.09 -8.97 -51.33
C ASP A 376 39.78 -8.34 -51.82
N PHE A 377 39.11 -7.54 -50.97
CA PHE A 377 39.41 -6.12 -50.76
C PHE A 377 38.56 -5.49 -49.63
N ASP A 378 39.21 -4.56 -48.93
CA ASP A 378 38.69 -3.36 -48.26
C ASP A 378 37.80 -3.42 -47.01
N ASN A 379 38.54 -3.26 -45.92
CA ASN A 379 38.25 -2.64 -44.63
C ASN A 379 37.48 -1.31 -44.79
N VAL A 380 36.20 -1.28 -44.38
CA VAL A 380 35.51 -0.03 -44.04
C VAL A 380 34.79 -0.22 -42.70
N ASN A 381 35.35 0.43 -41.68
CA ASN A 381 34.71 0.73 -40.41
C ASN A 381 33.36 1.41 -40.65
N MET A 382 32.25 0.69 -40.47
CA MET A 382 30.94 1.30 -40.24
C MET A 382 30.75 1.41 -38.73
N ALA A 383 31.06 2.60 -38.22
CA ALA A 383 30.73 3.03 -36.88
C ALA A 383 29.23 2.84 -36.65
N SER A 384 28.86 1.92 -35.74
CA SER A 384 27.56 1.91 -35.11
C SER A 384 27.42 3.24 -34.37
N SER A 385 26.72 4.16 -35.02
CA SER A 385 26.53 5.52 -34.54
C SER A 385 25.71 5.49 -33.26
N SER A 386 26.41 5.72 -32.17
CA SER A 386 25.89 6.16 -30.90
C SER A 386 25.06 7.44 -31.09
N GLY A 387 23.74 7.30 -31.10
CA GLY A 387 22.79 8.40 -30.96
C GLY A 387 21.53 7.84 -30.32
N GLY A 388 21.04 8.30 -29.18
CA GLY A 388 21.54 9.24 -28.19
C GLY A 388 20.64 9.10 -26.97
N LEU A 389 21.16 9.43 -25.78
CA LEU A 389 20.51 9.38 -24.45
C LEU A 389 19.19 10.19 -24.32
N TYR A 390 18.64 10.69 -25.41
CA TYR A 390 17.39 11.45 -25.52
C TYR A 390 16.21 10.57 -25.97
N ASP A 391 16.46 9.49 -26.71
CA ASP A 391 15.40 8.65 -27.32
C ASP A 391 14.66 7.79 -26.29
N ASN A 392 15.28 7.56 -25.11
CA ASN A 392 14.65 6.84 -24.01
C ASN A 392 13.68 7.68 -23.17
N LYS A 393 13.57 9.00 -23.40
CA LYS A 393 12.75 9.91 -22.55
C LYS A 393 11.47 10.41 -23.21
N VAL A 394 11.35 10.31 -24.52
CA VAL A 394 10.18 10.81 -25.28
C VAL A 394 9.26 9.66 -25.68
N CYS A 395 7.97 9.95 -25.82
CA CYS A 395 6.96 8.98 -26.19
C CYS A 395 7.30 8.36 -27.56
N PRO A 396 7.30 7.02 -27.70
CA PRO A 396 7.64 6.36 -28.97
C PRO A 396 6.59 6.57 -30.08
N ILE A 397 5.44 7.20 -29.76
CA ILE A 397 4.36 7.46 -30.71
C ILE A 397 4.48 8.88 -31.27
N CYS A 398 4.47 9.91 -30.42
CA CYS A 398 4.54 11.31 -30.88
C CYS A 398 5.97 11.87 -30.96
N LEU A 399 6.96 11.17 -30.40
CA LEU A 399 8.38 11.58 -30.36
C LEU A 399 8.63 12.98 -29.76
N THR A 400 7.61 13.57 -29.11
CA THR A 400 7.59 14.96 -28.65
C THR A 400 7.38 15.04 -27.15
N ASN A 401 6.32 14.41 -26.65
CA ASN A 401 5.96 14.45 -25.22
C ASN A 401 6.83 13.50 -24.40
N GLY A 402 7.03 13.82 -23.12
CA GLY A 402 7.67 12.91 -22.17
C GLY A 402 6.83 11.65 -21.91
N LYS A 403 7.50 10.57 -21.49
CA LYS A 403 6.81 9.34 -21.05
C LYS A 403 6.21 9.54 -19.66
N ASP A 404 4.90 9.76 -19.58
CA ASP A 404 4.14 9.96 -18.34
C ASP A 404 3.00 8.92 -18.18
N MET A 405 3.00 7.84 -18.98
CA MET A 405 2.09 6.70 -18.86
C MET A 405 2.83 5.37 -19.06
N ALA A 406 2.59 4.39 -18.20
CA ALA A 406 3.05 3.01 -18.32
C ALA A 406 1.88 2.03 -18.51
N PHE A 407 2.09 0.97 -19.28
CA PHE A 407 1.13 -0.13 -19.44
C PHE A 407 1.47 -1.30 -18.51
N GLY A 408 0.51 -2.20 -18.27
CA GLY A 408 0.72 -3.42 -17.47
C GLY A 408 1.85 -4.34 -17.96
N CYS A 409 2.28 -4.21 -19.22
CA CYS A 409 3.45 -4.91 -19.77
C CYS A 409 4.81 -4.23 -19.47
N GLY A 410 4.80 -3.10 -18.76
CA GLY A 410 6.01 -2.34 -18.37
C GLY A 410 6.50 -1.30 -19.37
N HIS A 411 5.93 -1.24 -20.58
CA HIS A 411 6.26 -0.25 -21.60
C HIS A 411 5.56 1.09 -21.38
N GLN A 412 6.13 2.18 -21.91
CA GLN A 412 5.72 3.55 -21.59
C GLN A 412 5.43 4.40 -22.84
N THR A 413 4.47 5.33 -22.70
CA THR A 413 4.07 6.35 -23.69
C THR A 413 3.75 7.67 -22.97
N CYS A 414 3.40 8.73 -23.70
CA CYS A 414 2.75 9.88 -23.09
C CYS A 414 1.24 9.62 -22.92
N CYS A 415 0.58 10.29 -21.99
CA CYS A 415 -0.84 10.11 -21.69
C CYS A 415 -1.70 10.37 -22.93
N GLU A 416 -1.41 11.43 -23.68
CA GLU A 416 -2.15 11.79 -24.91
C GLU A 416 -2.13 10.66 -25.95
N CYS A 417 -1.00 9.96 -26.09
CA CYS A 417 -0.89 8.86 -27.06
C CYS A 417 -1.33 7.51 -26.49
N GLY A 418 -1.23 7.30 -25.18
CA GLY A 418 -1.50 6.01 -24.53
C GLY A 418 -2.96 5.78 -24.11
N GLU A 419 -3.77 6.84 -23.99
CA GLU A 419 -5.15 6.79 -23.48
C GLU A 419 -6.05 5.83 -24.29
N ASN A 420 -5.97 5.90 -25.62
CA ASN A 420 -6.86 5.17 -26.53
C ASN A 420 -6.23 3.91 -27.16
N LEU A 421 -5.08 3.44 -26.67
CA LEU A 421 -4.43 2.25 -27.22
C LEU A 421 -5.02 0.97 -26.63
N GLU A 422 -5.45 0.06 -27.49
CA GLU A 422 -5.86 -1.31 -27.08
C GLU A 422 -4.66 -2.26 -26.96
N PHE A 423 -3.60 -2.01 -27.73
CA PHE A 423 -2.39 -2.84 -27.76
C PHE A 423 -1.14 -2.00 -27.54
N CYS A 424 -0.18 -2.55 -26.81
CA CYS A 424 1.10 -1.91 -26.58
C CYS A 424 1.85 -1.71 -27.90
N PRO A 425 2.29 -0.50 -28.25
CA PRO A 425 2.97 -0.22 -29.52
C PRO A 425 4.34 -0.90 -29.62
N ILE A 426 4.90 -1.33 -28.49
CA ILE A 426 6.25 -1.93 -28.41
C ILE A 426 6.17 -3.46 -28.43
N CYS A 427 5.39 -4.07 -27.54
CA CYS A 427 5.32 -5.54 -27.41
C CYS A 427 4.03 -6.17 -27.94
N ARG A 428 3.07 -5.35 -28.43
CA ARG A 428 1.77 -5.78 -28.98
C ARG A 428 0.86 -6.55 -28.01
N SER A 429 1.20 -6.60 -26.73
CA SER A 429 0.33 -7.14 -25.68
C SER A 429 -0.91 -6.27 -25.51
N THR A 430 -2.06 -6.89 -25.24
CA THR A 430 -3.30 -6.19 -24.89
C THR A 430 -3.09 -5.32 -23.64
N ILE A 431 -3.55 -4.07 -23.68
CA ILE A 431 -3.42 -3.12 -22.57
C ILE A 431 -4.63 -3.28 -21.64
N THR A 432 -4.42 -3.98 -20.52
CA THR A 432 -5.43 -4.12 -19.45
C THR A 432 -5.28 -3.08 -18.35
N THR A 433 -4.08 -2.51 -18.19
CA THR A 433 -3.73 -1.61 -17.10
C THR A 433 -2.95 -0.42 -17.65
N ARG A 434 -3.33 0.79 -17.24
CA ARG A 434 -2.65 2.06 -17.54
C ARG A 434 -2.31 2.76 -16.23
N ILE A 435 -1.06 3.18 -16.09
CA ILE A 435 -0.54 3.82 -14.87
C ILE A 435 0.02 5.18 -15.30
N LYS A 436 -0.49 6.27 -14.73
CA LYS A 436 0.05 7.61 -14.94
C LYS A 436 1.26 7.82 -14.03
N LEU A 437 2.34 8.36 -14.59
CA LEU A 437 3.60 8.64 -13.90
C LEU A 437 3.69 10.15 -13.65
N TYR A 438 4.05 10.57 -12.43
CA TYR A 438 4.12 11.98 -12.02
C TYR A 438 5.55 12.50 -11.91
#